data_AF-A0A9Q0Y6X5-F1
#
_entry.id   AF-A0A9Q0Y6X5-F1
#
_cell.length_a   1.000
_cell.length_b   1.000
_cell.length_c   1.000
_cell.angle_alpha   90.00
_cell.angle_beta   90.00
_cell.angle_gamma   90.00
#
_symmetry.space_group_name_H-M   'P 1'
#
loop_
_entity.id
_entity.type
_entity.pdbx_description
1 polymer ?
#
loop_
_entity_poly.entity_id
_entity_poly.type
_entity_poly.pdbx_seq_one_letter_code
_entity_poly.pdbx_strand_id
1 'polypeptide(L)'
;MNMASKKLRRAGLSQDLCERLSRYQITTCQDVLCLSLLELMKVTGQSYWKVKKLLNTVSRSCAPKMQTVYEMKMKRTINPSSAFLQTTLEDLDKILHGGIACGSLTEITGPAGCGKTQFCIMMSLLATLPTSMGGLDGAVVYIDTESAFSAERLIEIAQHRFPHYFASEEKLVSMPNRIHLYRELTCDSVLKRIESLEEEIISKNVKLVVIDSIASVVRKEFDLKLQGNLKERSNLLTKEASILKFLAEEFSIPYKLIIKKKALFAKPRASLWNALSRWDMVQQD
;
A
#
# COMPACT_ATOMS: atom_id res chain seq x y z
N MET A 1 3.15 -7.55 12.35
CA MET A 1 4.17 -7.10 11.38
C MET A 1 4.57 -8.31 10.56
N ASN A 2 4.23 -8.37 9.27
CA ASN A 2 4.69 -9.48 8.43
C ASN A 2 5.99 -9.08 7.72
N MET A 3 7.05 -8.78 8.49
CA MET A 3 8.41 -8.53 7.93
C MET A 3 8.98 -9.77 7.22
N ALA A 4 8.27 -10.90 7.27
CA ALA A 4 8.62 -12.12 6.57
C ALA A 4 8.46 -11.99 5.04
N SER A 5 7.57 -11.10 4.54
CA SER A 5 7.43 -10.86 3.09
C SER A 5 8.59 -10.06 2.47
N LYS A 6 9.57 -9.64 3.27
CA LYS A 6 10.78 -8.96 2.80
C LYS A 6 11.56 -9.84 1.82
N LYS A 7 11.92 -9.30 0.66
CA LYS A 7 12.71 -10.02 -0.36
C LYS A 7 14.12 -10.33 0.16
N LEU A 8 14.63 -11.52 -0.14
CA LEU A 8 15.93 -12.01 0.35
C LEU A 8 17.12 -11.15 -0.06
N ARG A 9 17.05 -10.52 -1.24
CA ARG A 9 18.05 -9.55 -1.71
C ARG A 9 18.26 -8.38 -0.74
N ARG A 10 17.27 -8.08 0.12
CA ARG A 10 17.35 -7.04 1.16
C ARG A 10 17.70 -7.56 2.56
N ALA A 11 17.89 -8.87 2.70
CA ALA A 11 18.29 -9.49 3.96
C ALA A 11 19.81 -9.47 4.19
N GLY A 12 20.59 -8.83 3.31
CA GLY A 12 22.05 -8.77 3.40
C GLY A 12 22.73 -10.09 3.00
N LEU A 13 22.10 -10.86 2.10
CA LEU A 13 22.65 -12.10 1.56
C LEU A 13 23.43 -11.85 0.26
N SER A 14 24.40 -12.71 -0.03
CA SER A 14 25.14 -12.67 -1.30
C SER A 14 24.22 -12.96 -2.49
N GLN A 15 24.47 -12.29 -3.61
CA GLN A 15 23.65 -12.44 -4.83
C GLN A 15 23.60 -13.87 -5.36
N ASP A 16 24.72 -14.60 -5.40
CA ASP A 16 24.77 -16.02 -5.78
C ASP A 16 23.84 -16.90 -4.92
N LEU A 17 23.75 -16.62 -3.62
CA LEU A 17 22.88 -17.38 -2.73
C LEU A 17 21.39 -17.04 -2.96
N CYS A 18 21.08 -15.78 -3.22
CA CYS A 18 19.74 -15.36 -3.62
C CYS A 18 19.31 -15.99 -4.96
N GLU A 19 20.21 -16.08 -5.94
CA GLU A 19 19.95 -16.71 -7.24
C GLU A 19 19.77 -18.22 -7.13
N ARG A 20 20.49 -18.90 -6.24
CA ARG A 20 20.26 -20.33 -5.97
C ARG A 20 18.90 -20.57 -5.34
N LEU A 21 18.55 -19.77 -4.32
CA LEU A 21 17.25 -19.90 -3.64
C LEU A 21 16.08 -19.57 -4.59
N SER A 22 16.22 -18.57 -5.47
CA SER A 22 15.16 -18.19 -6.40
C SER A 22 14.83 -19.28 -7.42
N ARG A 23 15.80 -20.14 -7.81
CA ARG A 23 15.55 -21.33 -8.65
C ARG A 23 14.57 -22.32 -8.02
N TYR A 24 14.45 -22.32 -6.70
CA TYR A 24 13.51 -23.14 -5.93
C TYR A 24 12.29 -22.34 -5.47
N GLN A 25 12.01 -21.17 -6.07
CA GLN A 25 10.92 -20.27 -5.70
C GLN A 25 11.01 -19.71 -4.27
N ILE A 26 12.18 -19.77 -3.64
CA ILE A 26 12.44 -19.20 -2.32
C ILE A 26 12.96 -17.78 -2.55
N THR A 27 12.08 -16.79 -2.35
CA THR A 27 12.37 -15.40 -2.74
C THR A 27 12.24 -14.40 -1.58
N THR A 28 11.52 -14.79 -0.53
CA THR A 28 11.27 -13.98 0.66
C THR A 28 11.94 -14.57 1.90
N CYS A 29 12.08 -13.74 2.92
CA CYS A 29 12.59 -14.19 4.22
C CYS A 29 11.66 -15.21 4.87
N GLN A 30 10.35 -15.11 4.64
CA GLN A 30 9.36 -16.09 5.08
C GLN A 30 9.65 -17.46 4.49
N ASP A 31 9.89 -17.54 3.19
CA ASP A 31 10.15 -18.80 2.49
C ASP A 31 11.35 -19.53 3.13
N VAL A 32 12.41 -18.78 3.44
CA VAL A 32 13.60 -19.35 4.12
C VAL A 32 13.27 -19.77 5.55
N LEU A 33 12.54 -18.98 6.31
CA LEU A 33 12.22 -19.26 7.72
C LEU A 33 11.19 -20.37 7.90
N CYS A 34 10.40 -20.68 6.87
CA CYS A 34 9.44 -21.79 6.87
C CYS A 34 10.05 -23.14 6.50
N LEU A 35 11.30 -23.17 5.99
CA LEU A 35 12.00 -24.40 5.65
C LEU A 35 12.81 -24.93 6.84
N SER A 36 12.90 -26.26 6.94
CA SER A 36 13.78 -26.91 7.89
C SER A 36 15.26 -26.71 7.53
N LEU A 37 16.15 -26.83 8.54
CA LEU A 37 17.60 -26.76 8.29
C LEU A 37 18.06 -27.77 7.23
N LEU A 38 17.49 -28.97 7.21
CA LEU A 38 17.86 -30.02 6.26
C LEU A 38 17.46 -29.67 4.83
N GLU A 39 16.28 -29.09 4.63
CA GLU A 39 15.84 -28.62 3.31
C GLU A 39 16.73 -27.50 2.80
N LEU A 40 17.05 -26.52 3.65
CA LEU A 40 17.96 -25.44 3.28
C LEU A 40 19.37 -25.95 2.96
N MET A 41 19.88 -26.95 3.67
CA MET A 41 21.15 -27.60 3.33
C MET A 41 21.10 -28.25 1.95
N LYS A 42 20.02 -28.97 1.64
CA LYS A 42 19.82 -29.60 0.32
C LYS A 42 19.72 -28.58 -0.81
N VAL A 43 18.93 -27.53 -0.60
CA VAL A 43 18.68 -26.49 -1.62
C VAL A 43 19.92 -25.63 -1.86
N THR A 44 20.63 -25.24 -0.79
CA THR A 44 21.79 -24.34 -0.91
C THR A 44 23.10 -25.08 -1.22
N GLY A 45 23.16 -26.39 -0.96
CA GLY A 45 24.38 -27.20 -1.02
C GLY A 45 25.41 -26.79 0.05
N GLN A 46 24.99 -26.13 1.13
CA GLN A 46 25.87 -25.60 2.16
C GLN A 46 25.89 -26.48 3.41
N SER A 47 26.98 -26.38 4.18
CA SER A 47 27.12 -27.08 5.46
C SER A 47 26.13 -26.57 6.52
N TYR A 48 25.86 -27.39 7.53
CA TYR A 48 24.99 -27.05 8.67
C TYR A 48 25.33 -25.67 9.25
N TRP A 49 26.61 -25.38 9.47
CA TRP A 49 27.06 -24.12 10.06
C TRP A 49 26.78 -22.90 9.17
N LYS A 50 26.97 -23.04 7.84
CA LYS A 50 26.67 -21.97 6.89
C LYS A 50 25.16 -21.72 6.78
N VAL A 51 24.35 -22.78 6.78
CA VAL A 51 22.88 -22.67 6.80
C VAL A 51 22.38 -22.07 8.11
N LYS A 52 22.95 -22.44 9.26
CA LYS A 52 22.63 -21.83 10.55
C LYS A 52 22.99 -20.34 10.58
N LYS A 53 24.13 -19.95 10.00
CA LYS A 53 24.52 -18.55 9.83
C LYS A 53 23.54 -17.81 8.91
N LEU A 54 23.16 -18.41 7.78
CA LEU A 54 22.15 -17.88 6.87
C LEU A 54 20.82 -17.60 7.59
N LEU A 55 20.29 -18.58 8.33
CA LEU A 55 19.06 -18.43 9.12
C LEU A 55 19.17 -17.30 10.16
N ASN A 56 20.29 -17.21 10.86
CA ASN A 56 20.52 -16.11 11.81
C ASN A 56 20.54 -14.74 11.12
N THR A 57 21.16 -14.63 9.94
CA THR A 57 21.17 -13.39 9.15
C THR A 57 19.76 -13.01 8.71
N VAL A 58 19.01 -13.96 8.12
CA VAL A 58 17.62 -13.73 7.67
C VAL A 58 16.72 -13.36 8.85
N SER A 59 16.79 -14.12 9.95
CA SER A 59 16.02 -13.87 11.17
C SER A 59 16.28 -12.47 11.72
N ARG A 60 17.56 -12.06 11.86
CA ARG A 60 17.92 -10.70 12.32
C ARG A 60 17.45 -9.60 11.37
N SER A 61 17.38 -9.88 10.07
CA SER A 61 16.94 -8.90 9.06
C SER A 61 15.43 -8.62 9.08
N CYS A 62 14.65 -9.53 9.68
CA CYS A 62 13.19 -9.48 9.81
C CYS A 62 12.71 -9.26 11.23
N ALA A 63 13.59 -9.44 12.23
CA ALA A 63 13.24 -9.24 13.62
C ALA A 63 12.90 -7.75 13.87
N PRO A 64 11.75 -7.45 14.49
CA PRO A 64 11.45 -6.08 14.89
C PRO A 64 12.52 -5.63 15.89
N LYS A 65 13.02 -4.41 15.72
CA LYS A 65 13.97 -3.82 16.68
C LYS A 65 13.20 -3.46 17.95
N MET A 66 13.76 -3.82 19.11
CA MET A 66 13.27 -3.31 20.38
C MET A 66 13.37 -1.78 20.36
N GLN A 67 12.27 -1.12 20.69
CA GLN A 67 12.18 0.33 20.73
C GLN A 67 11.37 0.70 21.97
N THR A 68 11.86 1.68 22.74
CA THR A 68 11.12 2.17 23.91
C THR A 68 9.90 2.99 23.47
N VAL A 69 8.87 3.03 24.30
CA VAL A 69 7.67 3.87 24.05
C VAL A 69 8.06 5.35 23.90
N TYR A 70 9.05 5.79 24.67
CA TYR A 70 9.57 7.16 24.60
C TYR A 70 10.22 7.46 23.24
N GLU A 71 11.09 6.59 22.73
CA GLU A 71 11.67 6.73 21.38
C GLU A 71 10.58 6.75 20.30
N MET A 72 9.53 5.93 20.45
CA MET A 72 8.40 5.92 19.50
C MET A 72 7.66 7.25 19.47
N LYS A 73 7.45 7.88 20.65
CA LYS A 73 6.86 9.21 20.76
C LYS A 73 7.75 10.27 20.12
N MET A 74 9.05 10.28 20.41
CA MET A 74 9.98 11.28 19.88
C MET A 74 10.11 11.24 18.36
N LYS A 75 10.14 10.06 17.73
CA LYS A 75 10.20 9.95 16.26
C LYS A 75 9.05 10.66 15.55
N ARG A 76 7.85 10.66 16.16
CA ARG A 76 6.67 11.37 15.62
C ARG A 76 6.77 12.89 15.79
N THR A 77 7.44 13.35 16.85
CA THR A 77 7.63 14.78 17.14
C THR A 77 8.74 15.39 16.28
N ILE A 78 9.77 14.63 15.91
CA ILE A 78 10.91 15.12 15.13
C ILE A 78 10.55 15.31 13.65
N ASN A 79 9.67 14.47 13.08
CA ASN A 79 9.22 14.58 11.68
C ASN A 79 7.69 14.68 11.56
N PRO A 80 7.05 15.77 12.03
CA PRO A 80 5.59 15.91 11.98
C PRO A 80 5.07 16.08 10.54
N SER A 81 5.82 16.75 9.67
CA SER A 81 5.47 17.00 8.26
C SER A 81 5.56 15.76 7.37
N SER A 82 6.24 14.69 7.80
CA SER A 82 6.28 13.42 7.07
C SER A 82 5.24 12.42 7.55
N ALA A 83 4.41 12.78 8.53
CA ALA A 83 3.47 11.85 9.15
C ALA A 83 2.13 11.80 8.40
N PHE A 84 1.72 12.87 7.71
CA PHE A 84 0.40 12.98 7.07
C PHE A 84 0.47 13.69 5.73
N LEU A 85 -0.40 13.26 4.80
CA LEU A 85 -0.74 13.99 3.59
C LEU A 85 -2.10 14.64 3.79
N GLN A 86 -2.12 15.98 3.87
CA GLN A 86 -3.35 16.75 4.03
C GLN A 86 -4.29 16.55 2.83
N THR A 87 -5.59 16.52 3.09
CA THR A 87 -6.61 16.38 2.05
C THR A 87 -7.07 17.71 1.50
N THR A 88 -6.68 18.82 2.15
CA THR A 88 -7.17 20.20 1.88
C THR A 88 -8.67 20.36 2.08
N LEU A 89 -9.26 19.44 2.84
CA LEU A 89 -10.63 19.50 3.34
C LEU A 89 -10.50 19.62 4.86
N GLU A 90 -10.61 20.84 5.38
CA GLU A 90 -10.27 21.14 6.78
C GLU A 90 -10.98 20.22 7.78
N ASP A 91 -12.27 19.96 7.59
CA ASP A 91 -13.04 19.12 8.50
C ASP A 91 -12.63 17.64 8.41
N LEU A 92 -12.28 17.16 7.20
CA LEU A 92 -11.75 15.81 7.03
C LEU A 92 -10.36 15.69 7.67
N ASP A 93 -9.50 16.68 7.48
CA ASP A 93 -8.17 16.70 8.06
C ASP A 93 -8.23 16.78 9.60
N LYS A 94 -9.20 17.50 10.18
CA LYS A 94 -9.47 17.50 11.63
C LYS A 94 -9.87 16.12 12.13
N ILE A 95 -10.81 15.45 11.45
CA ILE A 95 -11.27 14.10 11.81
C ILE A 95 -10.13 13.08 11.70
N LEU A 96 -9.25 13.24 10.71
CA LEU A 96 -8.09 12.38 10.50
C LEU A 96 -6.85 12.79 11.30
N HIS A 97 -6.96 13.80 12.17
CA HIS A 97 -5.86 14.32 13.00
C HIS A 97 -4.62 14.80 12.21
N GLY A 98 -4.85 15.48 11.08
CA GLY A 98 -3.79 16.09 10.25
C GLY A 98 -3.80 15.67 8.79
N GLY A 99 -4.74 14.82 8.38
CA GLY A 99 -4.83 14.26 7.03
C GLY A 99 -4.52 12.78 7.03
N ILE A 100 -4.07 12.25 5.90
CA ILE A 100 -3.98 10.79 5.73
C ILE A 100 -2.58 10.31 6.11
N ALA A 101 -2.55 9.39 7.07
CA ALA A 101 -1.32 8.92 7.71
C ALA A 101 -0.38 8.19 6.75
N CYS A 102 0.88 8.60 6.75
CA CYS A 102 1.97 7.96 6.04
C CYS A 102 2.34 6.62 6.69
N GLY A 103 2.81 5.66 5.88
CA GLY A 103 3.14 4.32 6.35
C GLY A 103 1.94 3.48 6.77
N SER A 104 0.73 3.86 6.33
CA SER A 104 -0.52 3.16 6.62
C SER A 104 -1.29 2.84 5.34
N LEU A 105 -2.26 1.93 5.45
CA LEU A 105 -3.21 1.60 4.40
C LEU A 105 -4.54 2.32 4.67
N THR A 106 -5.06 3.09 3.71
CA THR A 106 -6.33 3.84 3.88
C THR A 106 -7.34 3.49 2.81
N GLU A 107 -8.38 2.73 3.18
CA GLU A 107 -9.49 2.35 2.31
C GLU A 107 -10.56 3.44 2.21
N ILE A 108 -11.07 3.71 1.01
CA ILE A 108 -12.16 4.67 0.77
C ILE A 108 -13.34 3.95 0.11
N THR A 109 -14.40 3.78 0.89
CA THR A 109 -15.61 3.07 0.48
C THR A 109 -16.78 4.02 0.25
N GLY A 110 -17.70 3.64 -0.64
CA GLY A 110 -18.93 4.39 -0.86
C GLY A 110 -19.64 4.02 -2.18
N PRO A 111 -20.89 4.46 -2.38
CA PRO A 111 -21.66 4.19 -3.60
C PRO A 111 -20.97 4.65 -4.89
N ALA A 112 -21.34 4.10 -6.04
CA ALA A 112 -20.86 4.62 -7.32
C ALA A 112 -21.25 6.10 -7.49
N GLY A 113 -20.37 6.91 -8.08
CA GLY A 113 -20.62 8.34 -8.28
C GLY A 113 -20.36 9.25 -7.06
N CYS A 114 -20.07 8.73 -5.86
CA CYS A 114 -19.84 9.56 -4.67
C CYS A 114 -18.48 10.31 -4.62
N GLY A 115 -17.77 10.42 -5.75
CA GLY A 115 -16.52 11.19 -5.83
C GLY A 115 -15.22 10.48 -5.45
N LYS A 116 -15.19 9.15 -5.26
CA LYS A 116 -13.96 8.41 -4.89
C LYS A 116 -12.80 8.64 -5.85
N THR A 117 -13.01 8.44 -7.15
CA THR A 117 -11.99 8.67 -8.18
C THR A 117 -11.54 10.14 -8.21
N GLN A 118 -12.45 11.08 -7.99
CA GLN A 118 -12.10 12.51 -7.88
C GLN A 118 -11.19 12.77 -6.67
N PHE A 119 -11.47 12.12 -5.55
CA PHE A 119 -10.61 12.17 -4.37
C PHE A 119 -9.25 11.53 -4.65
N CYS A 120 -9.19 10.37 -5.33
CA CYS A 120 -7.93 9.74 -5.76
C CYS A 120 -7.06 10.68 -6.61
N ILE A 121 -7.66 11.32 -7.62
CA ILE A 121 -6.97 12.26 -8.51
C ILE A 121 -6.48 13.47 -7.72
N MET A 122 -7.32 14.06 -6.87
CA MET A 122 -6.94 15.19 -6.02
C MET A 122 -5.75 14.83 -5.11
N MET A 123 -5.77 13.66 -4.48
CA MET A 123 -4.69 13.24 -3.58
C MET A 123 -3.40 12.95 -4.34
N SER A 124 -3.50 12.49 -5.59
CA SER A 124 -2.36 12.32 -6.50
C SER A 124 -1.71 13.66 -6.79
N LEU A 125 -2.50 14.69 -7.11
CA LEU A 125 -2.01 16.06 -7.23
C LEU A 125 -1.31 16.52 -5.94
N LEU A 126 -1.99 16.42 -4.79
CA LEU A 126 -1.46 16.92 -3.51
C LEU A 126 -0.11 16.28 -3.15
N ALA A 127 0.06 14.97 -3.40
CA ALA A 127 1.32 14.28 -3.14
C ALA A 127 2.51 14.80 -3.97
N THR A 128 2.24 15.36 -5.16
CA THR A 128 3.29 15.95 -6.01
C THR A 128 3.70 17.36 -5.59
N LEU A 129 2.88 18.04 -4.77
CA LEU A 129 3.17 19.40 -4.33
C LEU A 129 4.37 19.44 -3.38
N PRO A 130 5.08 20.59 -3.29
CA PRO A 130 6.11 20.80 -2.29
C PRO A 130 5.61 20.62 -0.87
N THR A 131 6.49 20.21 0.04
CA THR A 131 6.17 20.06 1.47
C THR A 131 5.75 21.38 2.12
N SER A 132 6.26 22.52 1.62
CA SER A 132 5.82 23.86 2.06
C SER A 132 4.35 24.16 1.75
N MET A 133 3.72 23.38 0.87
CA MET A 133 2.30 23.48 0.51
C MET A 133 1.48 22.29 1.07
N GLY A 134 2.03 21.52 2.00
CA GLY A 134 1.37 20.34 2.57
C GLY A 134 1.43 19.09 1.68
N GLY A 135 2.20 19.12 0.59
CA GLY A 135 2.48 17.96 -0.24
C GLY A 135 3.65 17.12 0.26
N LEU A 136 4.09 16.14 -0.54
CA LEU A 136 5.16 15.20 -0.17
C LEU A 136 6.43 15.37 -1.01
N ASP A 137 6.40 16.28 -1.99
CA ASP A 137 7.42 16.42 -3.02
C ASP A 137 7.85 15.05 -3.58
N GLY A 138 6.87 14.21 -3.90
CA GLY A 138 7.07 12.83 -4.36
C GLY A 138 6.50 12.55 -5.75
N ALA A 139 6.81 11.37 -6.27
CA ALA A 139 6.06 10.79 -7.38
C ALA A 139 4.84 10.00 -6.85
N VAL A 140 3.91 9.71 -7.75
CA VAL A 140 2.70 8.93 -7.48
C VAL A 140 2.64 7.74 -8.42
N VAL A 141 2.26 6.58 -7.93
CA VAL A 141 1.82 5.47 -8.78
C VAL A 141 0.31 5.34 -8.68
N TYR A 142 -0.37 5.39 -9.81
CA TYR A 142 -1.82 5.23 -9.91
C TYR A 142 -2.14 3.97 -10.70
N ILE A 143 -2.73 2.97 -10.06
CA ILE A 143 -3.18 1.74 -10.69
C ILE A 143 -4.68 1.87 -10.93
N ASP A 144 -5.06 2.13 -12.17
CA ASP A 144 -6.44 2.27 -12.61
C ASP A 144 -6.95 0.94 -13.17
N THR A 145 -8.06 0.45 -12.65
CA THR A 145 -8.65 -0.83 -13.06
C THR A 145 -10.00 -0.68 -13.75
N GLU A 146 -10.47 0.55 -13.91
CA GLU A 146 -11.73 0.89 -14.57
C GLU A 146 -11.54 1.89 -15.72
N SER A 147 -10.31 2.31 -16.00
CA SER A 147 -9.98 3.36 -16.99
C SER A 147 -10.71 4.67 -16.68
N ALA A 148 -10.84 4.99 -15.38
CA ALA A 148 -11.57 6.16 -14.88
C ALA A 148 -10.67 7.39 -14.66
N PHE A 149 -9.34 7.24 -14.69
CA PHE A 149 -8.43 8.36 -14.55
C PHE A 149 -8.45 9.25 -15.81
N SER A 150 -8.57 10.57 -15.60
CA SER A 150 -8.48 11.59 -16.66
C SER A 150 -7.37 12.58 -16.32
N ALA A 151 -6.44 12.77 -17.27
CA ALA A 151 -5.35 13.73 -17.15
C ALA A 151 -5.86 15.17 -17.27
N GLU A 152 -6.85 15.40 -18.11
CA GLU A 152 -7.54 16.68 -18.24
C GLU A 152 -8.13 17.08 -16.90
N ARG A 153 -8.81 16.14 -16.22
CA ARG A 153 -9.39 16.39 -14.90
C ARG A 153 -8.35 16.71 -13.84
N LEU A 154 -7.19 16.04 -13.87
CA LEU A 154 -6.08 16.35 -12.98
C LEU A 154 -5.58 17.80 -13.18
N ILE A 155 -5.41 18.22 -14.44
CA ILE A 155 -4.96 19.57 -14.81
C ILE A 155 -5.99 20.62 -14.36
N GLU A 156 -7.28 20.38 -14.62
CA GLU A 156 -8.37 21.25 -14.16
C GLU A 156 -8.35 21.45 -12.64
N ILE A 157 -8.21 20.36 -11.89
CA ILE A 157 -8.14 20.41 -10.42
C ILE A 157 -6.91 21.22 -9.99
N ALA A 158 -5.76 21.02 -10.62
CA ALA A 158 -4.52 21.72 -10.32
C ALA A 158 -4.66 23.23 -10.50
N GLN A 159 -5.14 23.67 -11.67
CA GLN A 159 -5.33 25.07 -12.00
C GLN A 159 -6.35 25.74 -11.09
N HIS A 160 -7.45 25.06 -10.75
CA HIS A 160 -8.50 25.65 -9.94
C HIS A 160 -8.18 25.68 -8.43
N ARG A 161 -7.49 24.66 -7.90
CA ARG A 161 -7.15 24.57 -6.47
C ARG A 161 -5.90 25.37 -6.13
N PHE A 162 -4.94 25.45 -7.05
CA PHE A 162 -3.66 26.12 -6.83
C PHE A 162 -3.28 27.03 -8.00
N PRO A 163 -4.12 28.03 -8.34
CA PRO A 163 -3.94 28.86 -9.53
C PRO A 163 -2.60 29.61 -9.55
N HIS A 164 -2.15 30.11 -8.40
CA HIS A 164 -0.86 30.81 -8.31
C HIS A 164 0.34 29.87 -8.49
N TYR A 165 0.23 28.63 -8.01
CA TYR A 165 1.32 27.68 -8.14
C TYR A 165 1.43 27.14 -9.57
N PHE A 166 0.30 26.82 -10.20
CA PHE A 166 0.23 26.29 -11.56
C PHE A 166 -0.01 27.37 -12.64
N ALA A 167 0.41 28.62 -12.38
CA ALA A 167 0.31 29.70 -13.34
C ALA A 167 1.28 29.53 -14.54
N SER A 168 2.40 28.84 -14.32
CA SER A 168 3.40 28.56 -15.37
C SER A 168 3.13 27.22 -16.06
N GLU A 169 3.24 27.20 -17.38
CA GLU A 169 3.11 25.99 -18.20
C GLU A 169 4.11 24.89 -17.80
N GLU A 170 5.33 25.26 -17.43
CA GLU A 170 6.36 24.31 -16.95
C GLU A 170 5.88 23.45 -15.77
N LYS A 171 5.15 24.04 -14.81
CA LYS A 171 4.60 23.31 -13.66
C LYS A 171 3.41 22.42 -14.03
N LEU A 172 2.60 22.87 -14.99
CA LEU A 172 1.48 22.08 -15.52
C LEU A 172 1.95 20.88 -16.34
N VAL A 173 3.15 20.96 -16.95
CA VAL A 173 3.77 19.84 -17.66
C VAL A 173 4.56 18.92 -16.71
N SER A 174 5.31 19.49 -15.76
CA SER A 174 6.14 18.70 -14.85
C SER A 174 5.35 17.92 -13.80
N MET A 175 4.19 18.42 -13.35
CA MET A 175 3.37 17.72 -12.35
C MET A 175 2.82 16.38 -12.86
N PRO A 176 2.16 16.28 -14.04
CA PRO A 176 1.69 15.00 -14.56
C PRO A 176 2.81 13.97 -14.79
N ASN A 177 4.02 14.42 -15.14
CA ASN A 177 5.19 13.54 -15.29
C ASN A 177 5.60 12.83 -14.00
N ARG A 178 5.17 13.34 -12.84
CA ARG A 178 5.38 12.72 -11.53
C ARG A 178 4.30 11.70 -11.17
N ILE A 179 3.27 11.52 -12.01
CA ILE A 179 2.16 10.57 -11.77
C ILE A 179 2.25 9.44 -12.80
N HIS A 180 2.67 8.27 -12.33
CA HIS A 180 2.83 7.06 -13.14
C HIS A 180 1.52 6.26 -13.15
N LEU A 181 0.79 6.34 -14.26
CA LEU A 181 -0.48 5.64 -14.46
C LEU A 181 -0.27 4.24 -15.06
N TYR A 182 -0.82 3.22 -14.42
CA TYR A 182 -0.92 1.86 -14.94
C TYR A 182 -2.38 1.46 -15.07
N ARG A 183 -2.75 0.88 -16.22
CA ARG A 183 -4.10 0.36 -16.45
C ARG A 183 -4.07 -1.17 -16.36
N GLU A 184 -4.51 -1.70 -15.23
CA GLU A 184 -4.47 -3.13 -14.94
C GLU A 184 -5.91 -3.65 -14.82
N LEU A 185 -6.33 -4.49 -15.76
CA LEU A 185 -7.74 -4.89 -15.91
C LEU A 185 -8.08 -6.26 -15.31
N THR A 186 -7.09 -6.97 -14.77
CA THR A 186 -7.22 -8.32 -14.20
C THR A 186 -6.61 -8.41 -12.80
N CYS A 187 -7.01 -9.39 -11.99
CA CYS A 187 -6.41 -9.55 -10.66
C CYS A 187 -4.92 -9.94 -10.75
N ASP A 188 -4.55 -10.78 -11.72
CA ASP A 188 -3.15 -11.18 -11.94
C ASP A 188 -2.26 -10.00 -12.34
N SER A 189 -2.74 -9.11 -13.20
CA SER A 189 -1.99 -7.91 -13.61
C SER A 189 -1.81 -6.91 -12.46
N VAL A 190 -2.85 -6.71 -11.65
CA VAL A 190 -2.76 -5.91 -10.41
C VAL A 190 -1.74 -6.52 -9.44
N LEU A 191 -1.77 -7.84 -9.22
CA LEU A 191 -0.84 -8.51 -8.32
C LEU A 191 0.61 -8.39 -8.81
N LYS A 192 0.88 -8.62 -10.10
CA LYS A 192 2.21 -8.44 -10.71
C LYS A 192 2.70 -7.00 -10.56
N ARG A 193 1.81 -6.02 -10.75
CA ARG A 193 2.12 -4.61 -10.49
C ARG A 193 2.53 -4.42 -9.04
N ILE A 194 1.74 -4.91 -8.09
CA ILE A 194 2.04 -4.80 -6.64
C ILE A 194 3.40 -5.43 -6.28
N GLU A 195 3.74 -6.57 -6.87
CA GLU A 195 5.02 -7.27 -6.62
C GLU A 195 6.25 -6.50 -7.16
N SER A 196 6.07 -5.70 -8.22
CA SER A 196 7.11 -4.85 -8.82
C SER A 196 7.22 -3.45 -8.21
N LEU A 197 6.21 -2.99 -7.46
CA LEU A 197 6.14 -1.65 -6.90
C LEU A 197 7.37 -1.25 -6.07
N GLU A 198 7.98 -2.20 -5.37
CA GLU A 198 9.18 -1.95 -4.56
C GLU A 198 10.31 -1.25 -5.34
N GLU A 199 10.56 -1.68 -6.58
CA GLU A 199 11.63 -1.12 -7.41
C GLU A 199 11.26 0.27 -7.94
N GLU A 200 9.98 0.44 -8.29
CA GLU A 200 9.45 1.73 -8.74
C GLU A 200 9.45 2.77 -7.63
N ILE A 201 9.06 2.38 -6.42
CA ILE A 201 9.10 3.20 -5.23
C ILE A 201 10.48 3.85 -5.07
N ILE A 202 11.52 3.02 -5.14
CA ILE A 202 12.90 3.44 -4.88
C ILE A 202 13.39 4.30 -6.03
N SER A 203 13.27 3.81 -7.26
CA SER A 203 13.84 4.45 -8.45
C SER A 203 13.18 5.79 -8.79
N LYS A 204 11.87 5.93 -8.55
CA LYS A 204 11.09 7.12 -8.90
C LYS A 204 10.77 8.03 -7.72
N ASN A 205 11.28 7.72 -6.52
CA ASN A 205 10.95 8.43 -5.27
C ASN A 205 9.42 8.58 -5.08
N VAL A 206 8.71 7.46 -5.22
CA VAL A 206 7.25 7.43 -5.05
C VAL A 206 6.91 7.71 -3.59
N LYS A 207 5.97 8.62 -3.36
CA LYS A 207 5.42 8.91 -2.04
C LYS A 207 3.96 8.52 -1.92
N LEU A 208 3.24 8.31 -3.00
CA LEU A 208 1.85 7.88 -2.94
C LEU A 208 1.60 6.75 -3.93
N VAL A 209 0.91 5.70 -3.47
CA VAL A 209 0.37 4.70 -4.38
C VAL A 209 -1.13 4.58 -4.20
N VAL A 210 -1.85 4.71 -5.31
CA VAL A 210 -3.30 4.61 -5.42
C VAL A 210 -3.65 3.39 -6.25
N ILE A 211 -4.64 2.60 -5.82
CA ILE A 211 -5.24 1.55 -6.64
C ILE A 211 -6.73 1.82 -6.74
N ASP A 212 -7.20 2.33 -7.87
CA ASP A 212 -8.61 2.60 -8.15
C ASP A 212 -9.08 1.66 -9.28
N SER A 213 -9.49 0.43 -9.01
CA SER A 213 -9.72 -0.18 -7.71
C SER A 213 -9.59 -1.69 -7.66
N ILE A 214 -9.19 -2.24 -6.50
CA ILE A 214 -9.10 -3.69 -6.30
C ILE A 214 -10.46 -4.38 -6.48
N ALA A 215 -11.57 -3.82 -5.96
CA ALA A 215 -12.85 -4.52 -6.05
C ALA A 215 -13.45 -4.55 -7.47
N SER A 216 -12.94 -3.76 -8.43
CA SER A 216 -13.37 -3.85 -9.83
C SER A 216 -12.96 -5.18 -10.44
N VAL A 217 -11.66 -5.49 -10.41
CA VAL A 217 -11.09 -6.69 -11.03
C VAL A 217 -11.61 -7.96 -10.35
N VAL A 218 -11.68 -7.93 -9.02
CA VAL A 218 -12.18 -9.07 -8.24
C VAL A 218 -13.66 -9.36 -8.53
N ARG A 219 -14.48 -8.33 -8.79
CA ARG A 219 -15.89 -8.55 -9.16
C ARG A 219 -16.08 -9.09 -10.58
N LYS A 220 -15.15 -8.81 -11.49
CA LYS A 220 -15.20 -9.29 -12.88
C LYS A 220 -14.79 -10.76 -12.97
N GLU A 221 -13.84 -11.18 -12.13
CA GLU A 221 -13.24 -12.52 -12.22
C GLU A 221 -13.87 -13.55 -11.27
N PHE A 222 -14.39 -13.13 -10.11
CA PHE A 222 -14.94 -14.07 -9.12
C PHE A 222 -16.47 -13.95 -9.03
N ASP A 223 -17.18 -14.94 -9.58
CA ASP A 223 -18.61 -15.12 -9.31
C ASP A 223 -18.83 -15.67 -7.90
N LEU A 224 -19.69 -15.00 -7.12
CA LEU A 224 -20.06 -15.37 -5.76
C LEU A 224 -20.96 -16.62 -5.70
N LYS A 225 -21.53 -17.04 -6.84
CA LYS A 225 -22.44 -18.19 -6.91
C LYS A 225 -21.71 -19.54 -7.07
N LEU A 226 -20.44 -19.53 -7.45
CA LEU A 226 -19.66 -20.74 -7.67
C LEU A 226 -18.88 -21.12 -6.39
N GLN A 227 -18.95 -22.41 -6.02
CA GLN A 227 -18.22 -22.92 -4.86
C GLN A 227 -16.70 -22.87 -5.10
N GLY A 228 -15.91 -22.49 -4.08
CA GLY A 228 -14.45 -22.36 -4.15
C GLY A 228 -13.96 -20.93 -4.45
N ASN A 229 -14.68 -20.17 -5.27
CA ASN A 229 -14.30 -18.81 -5.67
C ASN A 229 -14.12 -17.83 -4.51
N LEU A 230 -14.91 -17.97 -3.43
CA LEU A 230 -14.77 -17.14 -2.23
C LEU A 230 -13.42 -17.32 -1.54
N LYS A 231 -12.90 -18.56 -1.52
CA LYS A 231 -11.61 -18.88 -0.89
C LYS A 231 -10.47 -18.31 -1.71
N GLU A 232 -10.49 -18.52 -3.03
CA GLU A 232 -9.46 -18.00 -3.94
C GLU A 232 -9.42 -16.47 -3.92
N ARG A 233 -10.58 -15.83 -4.00
CA ARG A 233 -10.72 -14.37 -3.83
C ARG A 233 -10.12 -13.90 -2.50
N SER A 234 -10.46 -14.55 -1.40
CA SER A 234 -9.97 -14.19 -0.07
C SER A 234 -8.45 -14.30 0.01
N ASN A 235 -7.89 -15.37 -0.56
CA ASN A 235 -6.44 -15.58 -0.61
C ASN A 235 -5.74 -14.51 -1.43
N LEU A 236 -6.26 -14.16 -2.60
CA LEU A 236 -5.70 -13.12 -3.47
C LEU A 236 -5.69 -11.75 -2.77
N LEU A 237 -6.84 -11.33 -2.24
CA LEU A 237 -6.96 -10.07 -1.50
C LEU A 237 -6.04 -10.01 -0.27
N THR A 238 -5.91 -11.13 0.44
CA THR A 238 -5.01 -11.22 1.60
C THR A 238 -3.55 -11.11 1.17
N LYS A 239 -3.17 -11.74 0.05
CA LYS A 239 -1.83 -11.64 -0.52
C LYS A 239 -1.51 -10.20 -0.90
N GLU A 240 -2.37 -9.55 -1.68
CA GLU A 240 -2.21 -8.14 -2.08
C GLU A 240 -2.10 -7.21 -0.86
N ALA A 241 -3.02 -7.35 0.11
CA ALA A 241 -3.02 -6.53 1.32
C ALA A 241 -1.74 -6.72 2.15
N SER A 242 -1.21 -7.95 2.22
CA SER A 242 0.02 -8.24 2.95
C SER A 242 1.25 -7.56 2.33
N ILE A 243 1.35 -7.55 1.00
CA ILE A 243 2.46 -6.91 0.28
C ILE A 243 2.35 -5.39 0.42
N LEU A 244 1.15 -4.83 0.20
CA LEU A 244 0.92 -3.39 0.30
C LEU A 244 1.19 -2.86 1.72
N LYS A 245 0.78 -3.62 2.75
CA LYS A 245 1.09 -3.27 4.14
C LYS A 245 2.59 -3.27 4.41
N PHE A 246 3.31 -4.29 3.92
CA PHE A 246 4.77 -4.33 4.03
C PHE A 246 5.44 -3.12 3.35
N LEU A 247 5.01 -2.78 2.13
CA LEU A 247 5.55 -1.62 1.40
C LEU A 247 5.26 -0.30 2.12
N ALA A 248 4.07 -0.14 2.69
CA ALA A 248 3.71 1.04 3.49
C ALA A 248 4.65 1.21 4.69
N GLU A 249 4.81 0.14 5.49
CA GLU A 249 5.61 0.17 6.72
C GLU A 249 7.11 0.34 6.43
N GLU A 250 7.66 -0.38 5.45
CA GLU A 250 9.11 -0.39 5.17
C GLU A 250 9.62 0.93 4.60
N PHE A 251 8.85 1.56 3.72
CA PHE A 251 9.31 2.77 3.03
C PHE A 251 8.82 4.06 3.68
N SER A 252 8.00 4.00 4.74
CA SER A 252 7.32 5.17 5.32
C SER A 252 6.61 6.03 4.28
N ILE A 253 6.21 5.40 3.18
CA ILE A 253 5.48 6.00 2.06
C ILE A 253 4.01 5.98 2.45
N PRO A 254 3.24 7.06 2.24
CA PRO A 254 1.79 6.97 2.28
C PRO A 254 1.28 6.03 1.18
N TYR A 255 1.23 4.74 1.48
CA TYR A 255 0.57 3.75 0.62
C TYR A 255 -0.95 3.85 0.82
N LYS A 256 -1.50 4.84 0.16
CA LYS A 256 -2.93 5.11 0.18
C LYS A 256 -3.64 4.17 -0.80
N LEU A 257 -3.75 2.91 -0.41
CA LEU A 257 -4.59 1.98 -1.15
C LEU A 257 -6.04 2.41 -1.03
N ILE A 258 -6.51 3.21 -1.98
CA ILE A 258 -7.92 3.56 -2.11
C ILE A 258 -8.68 2.34 -2.65
N ILE A 259 -8.91 1.33 -1.81
CA ILE A 259 -9.80 0.23 -2.19
C ILE A 259 -11.20 0.81 -2.36
N LYS A 260 -11.65 0.97 -3.61
CA LYS A 260 -13.09 1.07 -3.89
C LYS A 260 -13.71 -0.23 -3.41
N LYS A 261 -14.65 -0.17 -2.46
CA LYS A 261 -15.65 -1.21 -2.28
C LYS A 261 -16.96 -0.68 -2.83
N LYS A 262 -17.46 -1.24 -3.94
CA LYS A 262 -18.85 -1.03 -4.36
C LYS A 262 -19.71 -1.81 -3.37
N ALA A 263 -20.55 -1.13 -2.60
CA ALA A 263 -21.56 -1.79 -1.78
C ALA A 263 -22.45 -2.62 -2.71
N LEU A 264 -22.41 -3.95 -2.55
CA LEU A 264 -23.51 -4.82 -2.93
C LEU A 264 -24.63 -4.49 -1.95
N PHE A 265 -25.66 -3.79 -2.39
CA PHE A 265 -26.95 -3.90 -1.73
C PHE A 265 -27.44 -5.33 -1.96
N ALA A 266 -27.10 -6.23 -1.04
CA ALA A 266 -27.99 -7.29 -0.62
C ALA A 266 -28.40 -6.91 0.80
N LYS A 267 -29.70 -6.62 1.01
CA LYS A 267 -30.26 -6.28 2.32
C LYS A 267 -29.64 -7.16 3.43
N PRO A 268 -28.98 -6.60 4.45
CA PRO A 268 -28.64 -7.37 5.63
C PRO A 268 -29.93 -7.67 6.39
N ARG A 269 -30.16 -8.94 6.76
CA ARG A 269 -31.13 -9.26 7.82
C ARG A 269 -30.75 -8.45 9.06
N ALA A 270 -31.74 -7.82 9.67
CA ALA A 270 -31.65 -6.79 10.71
C ALA A 270 -31.03 -7.23 12.07
N SER A 271 -30.32 -8.35 12.14
CA SER A 271 -29.85 -8.92 13.41
C SER A 271 -28.42 -8.55 13.81
N LEU A 272 -27.57 -8.10 12.88
CA LEU A 272 -26.17 -7.78 13.18
C LEU A 272 -25.92 -6.32 13.61
N TRP A 273 -26.83 -5.40 13.29
CA TRP A 273 -26.75 -4.00 13.77
C TRP A 273 -27.10 -3.87 15.25
N ASN A 274 -28.02 -4.70 15.77
CA ASN A 274 -28.41 -4.66 17.19
C ASN A 274 -27.32 -5.17 18.16
N ALA A 275 -26.31 -5.88 17.66
CA ALA A 275 -25.21 -6.38 18.48
C ALA A 275 -24.11 -5.33 18.70
N LEU A 276 -23.93 -4.40 17.77
CA LEU A 276 -22.94 -3.32 17.89
C LEU A 276 -23.49 -2.12 18.67
N SER A 277 -24.81 -1.88 18.66
CA SER A 277 -25.44 -0.84 19.50
C SER A 277 -25.43 -1.13 21.01
N ARG A 278 -25.08 -2.36 21.43
CA ARG A 278 -25.01 -2.75 22.86
C ARG A 278 -23.63 -2.61 23.48
N TRP A 279 -22.58 -2.37 22.69
CA TRP A 279 -21.21 -2.21 23.22
C TRP A 279 -20.87 -0.75 23.58
N ASP A 280 -21.63 0.23 23.07
CA ASP A 280 -21.44 1.66 23.37
C ASP A 280 -22.17 2.17 24.63
N MET A 281 -22.77 1.29 25.45
CA MET A 281 -23.47 1.66 26.71
C MET A 281 -22.81 1.12 27.99
N VAL A 282 -21.52 0.72 27.98
CA VAL A 282 -20.83 0.20 29.19
C VAL A 282 -19.52 0.95 29.52
N GLN A 283 -19.31 2.17 29.01
CA GLN A 283 -18.21 3.04 29.47
C GLN A 283 -18.65 4.48 29.74
N GLN A 284 -19.67 4.62 30.59
CA GLN A 284 -19.89 5.83 31.39
C GLN A 284 -20.21 5.39 32.82
N ASP A 285 -19.15 5.25 33.61
CA ASP A 285 -19.10 5.56 35.05
C ASP A 285 -17.88 6.46 35.26
#